data_AF-A0A812NB43-F1
#
_entry.id   AF-A0A812NB43-F1
#
_cell.length_a   1.000
_cell.length_b   1.000
_cell.length_c   1.000
_cell.angle_alpha   90.00
_cell.angle_beta   90.00
_cell.angle_gamma   90.00
#
_symmetry.space_group_name_H-M   'P 1'
#
loop_
_entity.id
_entity.type
_entity.pdbx_description
1 polymer ?
#
loop_
_entity_poly.entity_id
_entity_poly.type
_entity_poly.pdbx_seq_one_letter_code
_entity_poly.pdbx_strand_id
1 'polypeptide(L)' 'EIVGSDGAFAALAGDGHVVTWGDSRYGGDIRTVSEQLVDVQHLCASRFAFVALRADGSVVSWGHASAGGDHSSV' A
#
# COMPACT_ATOMS: atom_id res chain seq x y z
N GLU A 1 4.81 8.73 7.58
CA GLU A 1 5.27 7.36 7.96
C GLU A 1 5.98 6.74 6.77
N ILE A 2 6.97 5.84 6.97
CA ILE A 2 7.61 5.09 5.87
C ILE A 2 7.70 3.62 6.28
N VAL A 3 7.28 2.72 5.39
CA VAL A 3 7.36 1.26 5.55
C VAL A 3 8.06 0.63 4.34
N GLY A 4 8.67 -0.54 4.54
CA GLY A 4 9.46 -1.23 3.51
C GLY A 4 9.11 -2.71 3.39
N SER A 5 9.12 -3.21 2.16
CA SER A 5 9.12 -4.62 1.80
C SER A 5 10.53 -5.06 1.37
N ASP A 6 10.71 -6.30 0.90
CA ASP A 6 12.04 -6.80 0.46
C ASP A 6 12.61 -6.04 -0.76
N GLY A 7 11.77 -5.32 -1.52
CA GLY A 7 12.19 -4.65 -2.76
C GLY A 7 11.51 -3.31 -3.07
N ALA A 8 10.64 -2.82 -2.20
CA ALA A 8 9.91 -1.58 -2.39
C ALA A 8 9.66 -0.86 -1.06
N PHE A 9 9.20 0.39 -1.16
CA PHE A 9 8.85 1.22 -0.02
C PHE A 9 7.55 1.96 -0.29
N ALA A 10 6.84 2.29 0.80
CA ALA A 10 5.68 3.15 0.78
C ALA A 10 5.82 4.22 1.86
N ALA A 11 5.45 5.46 1.53
CA ALA A 11 5.41 6.58 2.46
C ALA A 11 4.02 7.18 2.53
N LEU A 12 3.58 7.47 3.75
CA LEU A 12 2.41 8.29 4.03
C LEU A 12 2.86 9.73 4.24
N ALA A 13 2.40 10.61 3.36
CA ALA A 13 2.59 12.05 3.43
C ALA A 13 1.62 12.69 4.45
N GLY A 14 1.96 13.90 4.90
CA GLY A 14 1.20 14.61 5.95
C GLY A 14 -0.20 15.06 5.52
N ASP A 15 -0.50 14.99 4.22
CA ASP A 15 -1.79 15.28 3.61
C ASP A 15 -2.66 14.03 3.39
N GLY A 16 -2.23 12.86 3.87
CA GLY A 16 -2.98 11.60 3.77
C GLY A 16 -2.76 10.83 2.47
N HIS A 17 -1.88 11.31 1.56
CA HIS A 17 -1.54 10.61 0.33
C HIS A 17 -0.40 9.60 0.54
N VAL A 18 -0.43 8.52 -0.25
CA VAL A 18 0.61 7.49 -0.26
C VAL A 18 1.46 7.60 -1.51
N VAL A 19 2.77 7.53 -1.33
CA VAL A 19 3.76 7.45 -2.43
C VAL A 19 4.53 6.15 -2.30
N THR A 20 4.72 5.44 -3.42
CA THR A 20 5.51 4.21 -3.47
C THR A 20 6.70 4.33 -4.43
N TRP A 21 7.76 3.60 -4.14
CA TRP A 21 8.92 3.46 -5.02
C TRP A 21 9.59 2.09 -4.86
N GLY A 22 10.35 1.68 -5.87
CA GLY A 22 11.03 0.37 -5.91
C GLY A 22 10.40 -0.60 -6.90
N ASP A 23 10.63 -1.90 -6.72
CA ASP A 23 10.19 -2.95 -7.64
C ASP A 23 8.66 -3.13 -7.58
N SER A 24 8.01 -3.07 -8.73
CA SER A 24 6.55 -3.20 -8.85
C SER A 24 6.03 -4.55 -8.35
N ARG A 25 6.82 -5.63 -8.48
CA ARG A 25 6.47 -6.96 -7.98
C ARG A 25 6.40 -7.04 -6.45
N TYR A 26 7.01 -6.08 -5.78
CA TYR A 26 7.07 -5.97 -4.32
C TYR A 26 6.18 -4.85 -3.77
N GLY A 27 5.29 -4.28 -4.61
CA GLY A 27 4.37 -3.20 -4.24
C GLY A 27 4.87 -1.78 -4.51
N GLY A 28 5.90 -1.62 -5.34
CA GLY A 28 6.40 -0.30 -5.77
C GLY A 28 5.47 0.44 -6.74
N ASP A 29 4.49 -0.25 -7.35
CA ASP A 29 3.48 0.34 -8.24
C ASP A 29 2.09 0.32 -7.58
N ILE A 30 1.46 1.50 -7.54
CA ILE A 30 0.12 1.73 -6.98
C ILE A 30 -0.90 2.19 -8.03
N ARG A 31 -0.57 2.18 -9.33
CA ARG A 31 -1.47 2.71 -10.38
C ARG A 31 -2.88 2.13 -10.32
N THR A 32 -3.02 0.86 -9.94
CA THR A 32 -4.31 0.15 -9.84
C THR A 32 -5.14 0.54 -8.61
N VAL A 33 -4.52 1.07 -7.56
CA VAL A 33 -5.17 1.39 -6.28
C VAL A 33 -5.01 2.87 -5.88
N SER A 34 -4.37 3.67 -6.73
CA SER A 34 -4.02 5.08 -6.42
C SER A 34 -5.22 5.92 -6.02
N GLU A 35 -6.37 5.74 -6.68
CA GLU A 35 -7.62 6.44 -6.36
C GLU A 35 -8.24 6.01 -5.03
N GLN A 36 -7.85 4.84 -4.50
CA GLN A 36 -8.32 4.33 -3.21
C GLN A 36 -7.43 4.77 -2.05
N LEU A 37 -6.18 5.19 -2.31
CA LEU A 37 -5.20 5.62 -1.30
C LEU A 37 -5.40 7.09 -0.89
N VAL A 38 -6.61 7.39 -0.43
CA VAL A 38 -7.02 8.71 0.06
C VAL A 38 -7.36 8.66 1.54
N ASP A 39 -7.02 9.72 2.27
CA ASP A 39 -7.21 9.84 3.72
C ASP A 39 -6.60 8.67 4.51
N VAL A 40 -5.39 8.24 4.11
CA VAL A 40 -4.67 7.15 4.77
C VAL A 40 -4.12 7.63 6.11
N GLN A 41 -4.30 6.82 7.15
CA GLN A 41 -3.81 7.10 8.51
C GLN A 41 -2.60 6.26 8.90
N HIS A 42 -2.55 5.02 8.41
CA HIS A 42 -1.49 4.07 8.76
C HIS A 42 -1.10 3.21 7.57
N LEU A 43 0.20 2.88 7.51
CA LEU A 43 0.76 1.94 6.55
C LEU A 43 1.37 0.73 7.26
N CYS A 44 1.17 -0.45 6.67
CA CYS A 44 1.84 -1.67 7.06
C CYS A 44 2.46 -2.34 5.83
N ALA A 45 3.58 -3.03 6.03
CA ALA A 45 4.26 -3.78 4.99
C ALA A 45 4.39 -5.26 5.36
N SER A 46 4.28 -6.12 4.35
CA SER A 46 4.69 -7.52 4.38
C SER A 46 5.95 -7.69 3.52
N ARG A 47 6.42 -8.93 3.35
CA ARG A 47 7.59 -9.23 2.51
C ARG A 47 7.42 -8.74 1.05
N PHE A 48 6.19 -8.78 0.51
CA PHE A 48 5.92 -8.51 -0.91
C PHE A 48 4.69 -7.62 -1.16
N ALA A 49 4.02 -7.13 -0.11
CA ALA A 49 2.78 -6.37 -0.23
C ALA A 49 2.70 -5.28 0.85
N PHE A 50 1.75 -4.38 0.68
CA PHE A 50 1.46 -3.31 1.62
C PHE A 50 -0.03 -3.23 1.89
N VAL A 51 -0.35 -2.58 3.01
CA VAL A 51 -1.72 -2.33 3.46
C VAL A 51 -1.81 -0.89 3.96
N ALA A 52 -2.85 -0.18 3.55
CA ALA A 52 -3.22 1.14 4.03
C ALA A 52 -4.54 1.08 4.79
N LEU A 53 -4.56 1.65 6.00
CA LEU A 53 -5.79 1.89 6.77
C LEU A 53 -6.24 3.33 6.54
N ARG A 54 -7.47 3.49 6.06
CA ARG A 54 -8.08 4.79 5.79
C ARG A 54 -8.82 5.32 7.01
N ALA A 55 -9.07 6.64 7.02
CA ALA A 55 -9.79 7.31 8.09
C ALA A 55 -11.23 6.82 8.30
N ASP A 56 -11.86 6.28 7.25
CA ASP A 56 -13.19 5.66 7.31
C ASP A 56 -13.17 4.22 7.87
N GLY A 57 -12.00 3.70 8.24
CA GLY A 57 -11.79 2.35 8.74
C GLY A 57 -11.67 1.28 7.64
N SER A 58 -11.79 1.66 6.36
CA SER A 58 -11.57 0.73 5.25
C SER A 58 -10.08 0.45 5.03
N VAL A 59 -9.81 -0.69 4.40
CA VAL A 59 -8.45 -1.17 4.14
C VAL A 59 -8.23 -1.32 2.65
N VAL A 60 -7.07 -0.87 2.18
CA VAL A 60 -6.62 -1.05 0.80
C VAL A 60 -5.30 -1.82 0.84
N SER A 61 -5.20 -2.91 0.09
CA SER A 61 -3.95 -3.67 -0.05
C SER A 61 -3.45 -3.67 -1.48
N TRP A 62 -2.14 -3.74 -1.66
CA TRP A 62 -1.49 -3.83 -2.97
C TRP A 62 -0.15 -4.55 -2.90
N GLY A 63 0.40 -4.89 -4.06
CA GLY A 63 1.62 -5.69 -4.21
C GLY A 63 1.31 -7.12 -4.62
N HIS A 64 2.17 -8.07 -4.25
CA HIS A 64 2.02 -9.44 -4.74
C HIS A 64 0.77 -10.12 -4.17
N ALA A 65 -0.09 -10.67 -5.05
CA ALA A 65 -1.36 -11.28 -4.67
C ALA A 65 -1.20 -12.39 -3.61
N SER A 66 -0.18 -13.25 -3.75
CA SER A 66 0.07 -14.34 -2.78
C SER A 66 0.56 -13.86 -1.41
N ALA A 67 0.83 -12.56 -1.25
CA ALA A 67 1.25 -11.93 0.00
C ALA A 67 0.19 -10.98 0.57
N GLY A 68 -1.07 -11.09 0.10
CA GLY A 68 -2.19 -10.26 0.54
C GLY A 68 -2.43 -8.99 -0.28
N GLY A 69 -1.72 -8.83 -1.42
CA GLY A 69 -1.82 -7.65 -2.29
C GLY A 69 -3.00 -7.63 -3.25
N ASP A 70 -3.96 -8.55 -3.13
CA ASP A 70 -5.17 -8.60 -3.97
C ASP A 70 -6.42 -8.51 -3.09
N HIS A 71 -7.10 -7.36 -3.14
CA HIS A 71 -8.34 -7.11 -2.40
C HIS A 71 -9.59 -7.47 -3.22
N SER A 72 -9.44 -8.24 -4.31
CA SER A 72 -10.56 -8.69 -5.15
C SER A 72 -11.38 -9.85 -4.56
N SER A 73 -11.01 -10.37 -3.38
CA SER A 73 -11.77 -11.41 -2.68
C SER A 73 -12.24 -10.99 -1.29
N VAL A 74 -13.30 -10.17 -1.23
CA VAL A 74 -14.37 -10.24 -0.21
C VAL A 74 -15.62 -9.55 -0.71
#